data_AF-A0A938L3H1-F1
#
_entry.id   AF-A0A938L3H1-F1
#
_cell.length_a   1.000
_cell.length_b   1.000
_cell.length_c   1.000
_cell.angle_alpha   90.00
_cell.angle_beta   90.00
_cell.angle_gamma   90.00
#
_symmetry.space_group_name_H-M   'P 1'
#
loop_
_entity.id
_entity.type
_entity.pdbx_description
1 polymer ?
#
loop_
_entity_poly.entity_id
_entity_poly.type
_entity_poly.pdbx_seq_one_letter_code
_entity_poly.pdbx_strand_id
1 'polypeptide(L)' 'MGDRFLELLAGPCGWLKDRFGVSWQIAPATLLEMLSDKAPDRSRRAMTAMLSMGKLDIAALKKAYEGR' A
#
# COMPACT_ATOMS: atom_id res chain seq x y z
N MET A 1 0.93 1.67 -22.56
CA MET A 1 -0.37 2.31 -22.30
C MET A 1 -0.69 2.12 -20.83
N GLY A 2 -0.05 2.93 -19.97
CA GLY A 2 -0.14 2.78 -18.51
C GLY A 2 -1.39 3.47 -17.99
N ASP A 3 -2.02 2.83 -17.01
CA ASP A 3 -3.27 3.25 -16.36
C ASP A 3 -3.08 4.55 -15.57
N ARG A 4 -3.02 5.67 -16.30
CA ARG A 4 -2.95 7.04 -15.76
C ARG A 4 -4.20 7.43 -14.97
N PHE A 5 -5.29 6.66 -15.11
CA PHE A 5 -6.56 6.91 -14.44
C PHE A 5 -6.45 6.58 -12.94
N LEU A 6 -5.70 5.54 -12.58
CA LEU A 6 -5.44 5.17 -11.19
C LEU A 6 -4.44 6.11 -10.48
N GLU A 7 -3.53 6.74 -11.22
CA GLU A 7 -2.53 7.65 -10.63
C GLU A 7 -3.12 8.98 -10.15
N LEU A 8 -4.18 9.49 -10.81
CA LEU A 8 -4.82 10.76 -10.46
C LEU A 8 -5.82 10.67 -9.30
N LEU A 9 -6.25 9.47 -8.93
CA LEU A 9 -7.25 9.22 -7.87
C LEU A 9 -6.69 8.52 -6.64
N ALA A 10 -5.38 8.23 -6.61
CA ALA A 10 -4.73 7.51 -5.51
C ALA A 10 -4.56 8.42 -4.28
N GLY A 11 -5.46 8.27 -3.32
CA GLY A 11 -5.27 8.71 -1.95
C GLY A 11 -4.18 7.90 -1.24
N PRO A 12 -3.82 8.29 0.00
CA PRO A 12 -2.75 7.63 0.75
C PRO A 12 -3.06 6.15 0.99
N CYS A 13 -2.04 5.30 1.09
CA CYS A 13 -2.15 3.90 1.51
C CYS A 13 -3.11 3.03 0.66
N GLY A 14 -3.14 3.25 -0.65
CA GLY A 14 -3.97 2.49 -1.58
C GLY A 14 -5.45 2.89 -1.61
N TRP A 15 -5.81 3.98 -0.94
CA TRP A 15 -7.16 4.54 -1.01
C TRP A 15 -7.41 5.22 -2.35
N LEU A 16 -8.64 5.18 -2.82
CA LEU A 16 -9.10 5.95 -3.97
C LEU A 16 -10.58 6.27 -3.80
N LYS A 17 -11.05 7.28 -4.51
CA LYS A 17 -12.46 7.66 -4.55
C LYS A 17 -12.99 7.44 -5.96
N ASP A 18 -14.11 6.75 -6.09
CA ASP A 18 -14.76 6.56 -7.38
C ASP A 18 -15.55 7.79 -7.83
N ARG A 19 -16.13 7.71 -9.03
CA ARG A 19 -16.94 8.80 -9.62
C ARG A 19 -18.21 9.16 -8.85
N PHE A 20 -18.67 8.29 -7.95
CA PHE A 20 -19.86 8.50 -7.12
C PHE A 20 -19.49 8.99 -5.72
N GLY A 21 -18.19 9.14 -5.45
CA GLY A 21 -17.69 9.57 -4.16
C GLY A 21 -17.52 8.45 -3.14
N VAL A 22 -17.59 7.18 -3.54
CA VAL A 22 -17.35 6.04 -2.64
C VAL A 22 -15.85 5.83 -2.51
N SER A 23 -15.41 5.63 -1.26
CA SER A 23 -14.01 5.36 -0.95
C SER A 23 -13.72 3.86 -1.02
N TRP A 24 -12.70 3.50 -1.79
CA TRP A 24 -12.21 2.14 -1.97
C TRP A 24 -10.76 2.07 -1.50
N GLN A 25 -10.35 0.94 -0.96
CA GLN A 25 -8.95 0.66 -0.67
C GLN A 25 -8.52 -0.60 -1.41
N ILE A 26 -7.51 -0.48 -2.28
CA ILE A 26 -6.88 -1.64 -2.91
C ILE A 26 -5.76 -2.12 -1.99
N ALA A 27 -6.09 -3.01 -1.06
CA ALA A 27 -5.15 -3.58 -0.11
C ALA A 27 -4.72 -5.01 -0.53
N PRO A 28 -3.44 -5.25 -0.88
CA PRO A 28 -2.95 -6.59 -1.17
C PRO A 28 -3.02 -7.50 0.07
N ALA A 29 -3.39 -8.76 -0.10
CA ALA A 29 -3.40 -9.74 1.01
C ALA A 29 -2.04 -9.80 1.74
N THR A 30 -0.94 -9.78 0.97
CA THR A 30 0.42 -9.79 1.52
C THR A 30 0.73 -8.57 2.40
N LEU A 31 0.13 -7.39 2.13
CA LEU A 31 0.29 -6.23 3.02
C LEU A 31 -0.29 -6.54 4.40
N LEU A 32 -1.48 -7.14 4.45
CA LEU A 32 -2.14 -7.48 5.71
C LEU A 32 -1.33 -8.49 6.53
N GLU A 33 -0.73 -9.47 5.84
CA GLU A 33 0.20 -10.45 6.44
C GLU A 33 1.44 -9.76 7.03
N MET A 34 2.07 -8.85 6.28
CA MET A 34 3.27 -8.11 6.73
C MET A 34 2.97 -7.21 7.94
N LEU A 35 1.82 -6.53 7.94
CA LEU A 35 1.42 -5.66 9.04
C LEU A 35 1.02 -6.44 10.30
N SER A 36 0.47 -7.64 10.14
CA SER A 36 0.03 -8.52 11.23
C SER A 36 1.13 -9.45 11.76
N ASP A 37 2.35 -9.34 11.23
CA ASP A 37 3.49 -10.14 11.66
C ASP A 37 3.85 -9.86 13.12
N LYS A 38 4.18 -10.93 13.86
CA LYS A 38 4.60 -10.88 15.26
C LYS A 38 5.99 -10.25 15.45
N ALA A 39 6.78 -10.12 14.38
CA ALA A 39 8.06 -9.41 14.41
C ALA A 39 7.84 -7.88 14.23
N PRO A 40 7.87 -7.08 15.32
CA PRO A 40 7.44 -5.68 15.28
C PRO A 40 8.31 -4.82 14.36
N ASP A 41 9.61 -5.10 14.24
CA ASP A 41 10.51 -4.31 13.40
C ASP A 41 10.22 -4.47 11.92
N ARG A 42 9.86 -5.69 11.47
CA ARG A 42 9.53 -5.94 10.07
C ARG A 42 8.19 -5.32 9.70
N SER A 43 7.18 -5.51 10.55
CA SER A 43 5.86 -4.89 10.40
C SER A 43 5.97 -3.36 10.37
N ARG A 44 6.80 -2.77 11.25
CA ARG A 44 7.03 -1.32 11.30
C ARG A 44 7.65 -0.78 10.01
N ARG A 45 8.62 -1.47 9.40
CA ARG A 45 9.18 -1.05 8.10
C ARG A 45 8.15 -1.12 6.97
N ALA A 46 7.35 -2.19 6.93
CA ALA A 46 6.25 -2.31 5.96
C ALA A 46 5.23 -1.18 6.13
N MET A 47 4.86 -0.87 7.38
CA MET A 47 3.96 0.24 7.72
C MET A 47 4.55 1.59 7.28
N THR A 48 5.81 1.88 7.60
CA THR A 48 6.47 3.12 7.20
C THR A 48 6.52 3.28 5.67
N ALA A 49 6.81 2.21 4.93
CA ALA A 49 6.79 2.23 3.47
C ALA A 49 5.37 2.43 2.91
N MET A 50 4.35 1.79 3.48
CA MET A 50 2.96 1.97 3.06
C MET A 50 2.49 3.42 3.23
N LEU A 51 2.86 4.07 4.34
CA LEU A 51 2.46 5.45 4.64
C LEU A 51 3.03 6.49 3.66
N SER A 52 4.12 6.18 2.96
CA SER A 52 4.68 7.06 1.92
C SER A 52 4.12 6.78 0.52
N MET A 53 3.24 5.80 0.37
CA MET A 53 2.68 5.39 -0.92
C MET A 53 1.24 5.89 -1.10
N GLY A 54 0.94 6.40 -2.30
CA GLY A 54 -0.43 6.55 -2.79
C GLY A 54 -0.93 5.21 -3.33
N LYS A 55 -0.35 4.77 -4.46
CA LYS A 55 -0.53 3.41 -4.98
C LYS A 55 0.44 2.45 -4.31
N LEU A 56 -0.06 1.33 -3.80
CA LEU A 56 0.76 0.32 -3.13
C LEU A 56 1.57 -0.50 -4.14
N ASP A 57 2.88 -0.47 -3.99
CA ASP A 57 3.82 -1.34 -4.71
C ASP A 57 4.19 -2.53 -3.82
N ILE A 58 3.73 -3.72 -4.21
CA ILE A 58 3.97 -4.96 -3.46
C ILE A 58 5.46 -5.29 -3.36
N ALA A 59 6.24 -5.04 -4.41
CA ALA A 59 7.67 -5.34 -4.40
C ALA A 59 8.43 -4.38 -3.47
N ALA A 60 8.09 -3.09 -3.50
CA ALA A 60 8.66 -2.10 -2.59
C ALA A 60 8.29 -2.39 -1.13
N LEU A 61 7.04 -2.77 -0.86
CA LEU A 61 6.60 -3.16 0.49
C LEU A 61 7.36 -4.39 0.99
N LYS A 62 7.55 -5.42 0.15
CA LYS A 62 8.34 -6.61 0.49
C LYS A 62 9.80 -6.26 0.80
N LYS A 63 10.43 -5.41 -0.01
CA LYS A 63 11.80 -4.93 0.23
C LYS A 63 11.92 -4.21 1.58
N ALA A 64 11.02 -3.28 1.87
CA ALA A 64 10.98 -2.59 3.15
C ALA A 64 10.79 -3.57 4.32
N TYR A 65 9.85 -4.49 4.20
CA TYR A 65 9.59 -5.54 5.20
C TYR A 65 10.84 -6.41 5.44
N GLU A 66 11.54 -6.83 4.39
CA GLU A 66 12.79 -7.59 4.47
C GLU A 66 13.99 -6.77 4.95
N GLY A 67 13.93 -5.43 4.87
CA GLY A 67 15.01 -4.51 5.22
C GLY A 67 16.10 -4.44 4.15
N ARG A 68 15.72 -4.46 2.87
CA ARG A 68 16.60 -4.46 1.70
C ARG A 68 16.30 -3.32 0.73
#